data_AF-A0A9W6Y703-F1
#
_entry.id   AF-A0A9W6Y703-F1
#
_cell.length_a   1.000
_cell.length_b   1.000
_cell.length_c   1.000
_cell.angle_alpha   90.00
_cell.angle_beta   90.00
_cell.angle_gamma   90.00
#
_symmetry.space_group_name_H-M   'P 1'
#
loop_
_entity.id
_entity.type
_entity.pdbx_description
1 polymer ?
#
loop_
_entity_poly.entity_id
_entity_poly.type
_entity_poly.pdbx_seq_one_letter_code
_entity_poly.pdbx_strand_id
1 'polypeptide(L)'
;MSSKLWNEVKVHDSLKSFETPYVVRLHNFYALAPTQSCFKFTHPKFGTRIDNRRQAELRFTAAESAVVHGLAGYFDAVLFGDVTLSIEPDTHSDGMFSWFPIYFPLREPLRFQKGEEVVVNFWRLESNNRVWYEWSVSSGDGMRHVPIHNPNGRSYWIGL
;
A
#
# COMPACT_ATOMS: atom_id res chain seq x y z
N MET A 1 -11.65 -0.14 -2.96
CA MET A 1 -12.68 -1.01 -2.36
C MET A 1 -12.89 -2.25 -3.19
N SER A 2 -12.87 -3.44 -2.60
CA SER A 2 -13.29 -4.66 -3.28
C SER A 2 -13.65 -5.74 -2.25
N SER A 3 -14.95 -5.97 -2.05
CA SER A 3 -15.41 -7.04 -1.15
C SER A 3 -15.05 -8.43 -1.68
N LYS A 4 -14.89 -8.58 -3.01
CA LYS A 4 -14.42 -9.82 -3.64
C LYS A 4 -12.97 -10.12 -3.23
N LEU A 5 -12.04 -9.19 -3.45
CA LEU A 5 -10.63 -9.39 -3.08
C LEU A 5 -10.47 -9.59 -1.56
N TRP A 6 -11.24 -8.85 -0.76
CA TRP A 6 -11.21 -9.03 0.69
C TRP A 6 -11.70 -10.42 1.11
N ASN A 7 -12.80 -10.91 0.52
CA ASN A 7 -13.29 -12.28 0.78
C ASN A 7 -12.29 -13.34 0.33
N GLU A 8 -11.59 -13.15 -0.79
CA GLU A 8 -10.53 -14.05 -1.26
C GLU A 8 -9.38 -14.15 -0.24
N VAL A 9 -9.00 -13.04 0.41
CA VAL A 9 -8.03 -13.07 1.53
C VAL A 9 -8.65 -13.74 2.78
N LYS A 10 -9.91 -13.44 3.09
CA LYS A 10 -10.61 -13.95 4.28
C LYS A 10 -10.74 -15.47 4.30
N VAL A 11 -10.90 -16.11 3.14
CA VAL A 11 -11.05 -17.57 3.04
C VAL A 11 -9.86 -18.33 3.63
N HIS A 12 -8.67 -17.71 3.69
CA HIS A 12 -7.50 -18.31 4.32
C HIS A 12 -7.53 -18.30 5.87
N ASP A 13 -8.55 -17.66 6.47
CA ASP A 13 -8.87 -17.61 7.91
C ASP A 13 -7.65 -17.50 8.84
N SER A 14 -6.72 -16.63 8.49
CA SER A 14 -5.49 -16.44 9.26
C SER A 14 -5.08 -14.98 9.31
N LEU A 15 -4.61 -14.55 10.48
CA LEU A 15 -4.05 -13.22 10.68
C LEU A 15 -2.96 -12.90 9.66
N LYS A 16 -2.09 -13.88 9.39
CA LYS A 16 -1.00 -13.78 8.41
C LYS A 16 -1.49 -13.32 7.04
N SER A 17 -2.66 -13.78 6.61
CA SER A 17 -3.19 -13.45 5.28
C SER A 17 -3.57 -11.97 5.18
N PHE A 18 -4.11 -11.37 6.24
CA PHE A 18 -4.39 -9.92 6.27
C PHE A 18 -3.14 -9.06 6.53
N GLU A 19 -2.03 -9.66 6.94
CA GLU A 19 -0.75 -8.99 7.16
C GLU A 19 0.28 -9.30 6.06
N THR A 20 -0.17 -9.85 4.94
CA THR A 20 0.65 -10.14 3.76
C THR A 20 0.14 -9.33 2.56
N PRO A 21 1.03 -8.67 1.79
CA PRO A 21 0.63 -8.04 0.55
C PRO A 21 0.55 -9.03 -0.61
N TYR A 22 -0.33 -8.77 -1.58
CA TYR A 22 -0.57 -9.66 -2.72
C TYR A 22 -0.41 -8.94 -4.04
N VAL A 23 0.37 -9.49 -4.97
CA VAL A 23 0.38 -9.03 -6.37
C VAL A 23 -0.89 -9.53 -7.04
N VAL A 24 -1.75 -8.61 -7.48
CA VAL A 24 -3.08 -8.93 -8.02
C VAL A 24 -3.44 -8.04 -9.20
N ARG A 25 -4.04 -8.63 -10.23
CA ARG A 25 -4.70 -7.85 -11.28
C ARG A 25 -6.03 -7.32 -10.74
N LEU A 26 -6.03 -6.08 -10.27
CA LEU A 26 -7.23 -5.41 -9.77
C LEU A 26 -8.25 -5.25 -10.91
N HIS A 27 -9.36 -6.01 -10.86
CA HIS A 27 -10.39 -5.98 -11.90
C HIS A 27 -11.74 -5.47 -11.38
N ASN A 28 -12.23 -6.01 -10.27
CA ASN A 28 -13.48 -5.58 -9.66
C ASN A 28 -13.19 -4.79 -8.38
N PHE A 29 -12.79 -3.53 -8.56
CA PHE A 29 -12.51 -2.62 -7.46
C PHE A 29 -12.96 -1.21 -7.79
N TYR A 30 -13.18 -0.43 -6.73
CA TYR A 30 -13.47 1.01 -6.81
C TYR A 30 -12.33 1.80 -6.14
N ALA A 31 -11.66 2.68 -6.86
CA ALA A 31 -10.66 3.59 -6.29
C ALA A 31 -11.39 4.71 -5.53
N LEU A 32 -11.17 4.82 -4.22
CA LEU A 32 -11.90 5.78 -3.37
C LEU A 32 -11.35 7.21 -3.47
N ALA A 33 -10.09 7.34 -3.83
CA ALA A 33 -9.36 8.59 -3.99
C ALA A 33 -8.22 8.42 -5.00
N PRO A 34 -7.72 9.51 -5.60
CA PRO A 34 -6.51 9.48 -6.43
C PRO A 34 -5.30 8.92 -5.69
N THR A 35 -4.34 8.37 -6.44
CA THR A 35 -3.09 7.86 -5.89
C THR A 35 -2.25 8.99 -5.29
N GLN A 36 -1.40 8.65 -4.31
CA GLN A 36 -0.43 9.56 -3.70
C GLN A 36 0.91 8.87 -3.55
N SER A 37 2.00 9.64 -3.67
CA SER A 37 3.35 9.11 -3.51
C SER A 37 3.62 8.67 -2.07
N CYS A 38 4.08 7.42 -1.88
CA CYS A 38 4.41 6.87 -0.56
C CYS A 38 5.91 6.96 -0.25
N PHE A 39 6.75 6.16 -0.93
CA PHE A 39 8.19 6.16 -0.72
C PHE A 39 8.95 6.44 -2.02
N LYS A 40 10.04 7.21 -1.92
CA LYS A 40 10.97 7.48 -3.02
C LYS A 40 12.38 7.00 -2.70
N PHE A 41 13.01 6.35 -3.67
CA PHE A 41 14.41 5.98 -3.66
C PHE A 41 15.12 6.62 -4.85
N THR A 42 16.37 7.00 -4.68
CA THR A 42 17.19 7.65 -5.70
C THR A 42 18.58 7.02 -5.66
N HIS A 43 19.11 6.77 -6.84
CA HIS A 43 20.37 6.05 -7.05
C HIS A 43 21.26 6.85 -8.02
N PRO A 44 22.59 6.87 -7.82
CA PRO A 44 23.32 6.30 -6.68
C PRO A 44 23.11 7.10 -5.37
N LYS A 45 23.33 6.45 -4.22
CA LYS A 45 23.33 7.11 -2.91
C LYS A 45 24.76 7.36 -2.47
N PHE A 46 25.15 8.62 -2.33
CA PHE A 46 26.53 9.02 -2.02
C PHE A 46 26.85 9.15 -0.51
N GLY A 47 26.21 8.36 0.35
CA GLY A 47 26.39 8.42 1.81
C GLY A 47 27.24 7.28 2.35
N THR A 48 28.01 7.54 3.43
CA THR A 48 28.79 6.51 4.15
C THR A 48 27.92 5.49 4.88
N ARG A 49 26.71 5.87 5.27
CA ARG A 49 25.68 4.99 5.82
C ARG A 49 24.36 5.27 5.10
N ILE A 50 23.82 4.23 4.46
CA ILE A 50 22.52 4.30 3.76
C ILE A 50 21.44 3.76 4.70
N ASP A 51 20.48 4.61 5.07
CA ASP A 51 19.26 4.19 5.76
C ASP A 51 18.10 4.10 4.76
N ASN A 52 17.54 2.90 4.60
CA ASN A 52 16.41 2.66 3.71
C ASN A 52 15.07 2.58 4.45
N ARG A 53 15.04 2.76 5.78
CA ARG A 53 13.78 2.86 6.54
C ARG A 53 13.00 4.09 6.12
N ARG A 54 11.69 3.97 6.05
CA ARG A 54 10.79 5.07 5.65
C ARG A 54 9.54 5.04 6.51
N GLN A 55 8.96 6.22 6.70
CA GLN A 55 7.63 6.41 7.26
C GLN A 55 6.92 7.45 6.39
N ALA A 56 5.65 7.19 6.09
CA ALA A 56 4.77 8.12 5.40
C ALA A 56 3.41 8.14 6.08
N GLU A 57 2.84 9.33 6.18
CA GLU A 57 1.42 9.54 6.47
C GLU A 57 0.78 10.13 5.20
N LEU A 58 -0.24 9.47 4.68
CA LEU A 58 -0.98 9.87 3.48
C LEU A 58 -2.42 10.18 3.88
N ARG A 59 -2.96 11.29 3.38
CA ARG A 59 -4.32 11.75 3.70
C ARG A 59 -5.14 11.81 2.44
N PHE A 60 -6.17 10.99 2.36
CA PHE A 60 -7.09 10.91 1.22
C PHE A 60 -8.46 11.42 1.63
N THR A 61 -9.11 12.22 0.78
CA THR A 61 -10.52 12.56 0.98
C THR A 61 -11.40 11.53 0.27
N ALA A 62 -12.32 10.91 1.01
CA ALA A 62 -13.24 9.93 0.43
C ALA A 62 -14.20 10.61 -0.56
N ALA A 63 -14.10 10.28 -1.85
CA ALA A 63 -14.96 10.87 -2.88
C ALA A 63 -16.44 10.47 -2.72
N GLU A 64 -16.69 9.31 -2.13
CA GLU A 64 -18.01 8.72 -1.88
C GLU A 64 -18.06 7.98 -0.53
N SER A 65 -19.27 7.72 -0.01
CA SER A 65 -19.45 6.89 1.18
C SER A 65 -19.20 5.41 0.85
N ALA A 66 -18.31 4.78 1.61
CA ALA A 66 -17.60 3.59 1.15
C ALA A 66 -17.07 2.74 2.32
N VAL A 67 -16.85 1.43 2.06
CA VAL A 67 -16.12 0.53 2.96
C VAL A 67 -14.74 0.21 2.38
N VAL A 68 -13.69 0.76 3.00
CA VAL A 68 -12.30 0.51 2.63
C VAL A 68 -11.89 -0.88 3.11
N HIS A 69 -11.41 -1.69 2.16
CA HIS A 69 -11.01 -3.08 2.41
C HIS A 69 -9.49 -3.28 2.42
N GLY A 70 -8.73 -2.30 1.91
CA GLY A 70 -7.29 -2.39 1.67
C GLY A 70 -6.78 -1.24 0.81
N LEU A 71 -5.48 -1.23 0.60
CA LEU A 71 -4.74 -0.21 -0.16
C LEU A 71 -4.20 -0.84 -1.44
N ALA A 72 -4.30 -0.12 -2.56
CA ALA A 72 -3.65 -0.50 -3.81
C ALA A 72 -2.31 0.23 -3.92
N GLY A 73 -1.24 -0.49 -4.24
CA GLY A 73 0.09 0.02 -4.45
C GLY A 73 0.51 -0.09 -5.91
N TYR A 74 1.11 0.99 -6.39
CA TYR A 74 1.65 1.15 -7.73
C TYR A 74 3.10 1.67 -7.60
N PHE A 75 3.81 1.81 -8.71
CA PHE A 75 5.10 2.49 -8.71
C PHE A 75 5.38 3.15 -10.06
N ASP A 76 6.24 4.17 -9.99
CA ASP A 76 6.89 4.81 -11.12
C ASP A 76 8.42 4.72 -10.94
N ALA A 77 9.14 4.62 -12.04
CA ALA A 77 10.60 4.65 -12.08
C ALA A 77 11.09 5.53 -13.23
N VAL A 78 12.09 6.36 -12.95
CA VAL A 78 12.86 7.07 -13.98
C VAL A 78 14.10 6.22 -14.25
N LEU A 79 14.23 5.70 -15.47
CA LEU A 79 15.34 4.84 -15.86
C LEU A 79 16.57 5.68 -16.21
N PHE A 80 16.40 6.64 -17.12
CA PHE A 80 17.44 7.58 -17.51
C PHE A 80 16.83 8.74 -18.31
N GLY A 81 17.18 9.98 -17.97
CA GLY A 81 16.63 11.16 -18.66
C GLY A 81 15.12 11.22 -18.56
N ASP A 82 14.45 11.24 -19.72
CA ASP A 82 12.99 11.23 -19.89
C ASP A 82 12.39 9.81 -20.03
N VAL A 83 13.22 8.76 -20.01
CA VAL A 83 12.75 7.38 -20.08
C VAL A 83 12.19 6.93 -18.73
N THR A 84 10.88 6.65 -18.69
CA THR A 84 10.16 6.25 -17.49
C THR A 84 9.44 4.91 -17.66
N LEU A 85 9.07 4.32 -16.53
CA LEU A 85 8.29 3.09 -16.43
C LEU A 85 7.29 3.25 -15.29
N SER A 86 6.01 2.99 -15.53
CA SER A 86 4.96 3.16 -14.53
C SER A 86 3.80 2.17 -14.67
N ILE A 87 3.37 1.63 -13.53
CA ILE A 87 2.10 0.88 -13.41
C ILE A 87 0.99 1.70 -12.73
N GLU A 88 1.26 2.96 -12.41
CA GLU A 88 0.25 3.88 -11.87
C GLU A 88 -0.83 4.11 -12.94
N PRO A 89 -2.14 4.04 -12.61
CA PRO A 89 -3.20 4.07 -13.62
C PRO A 89 -3.23 5.28 -14.57
N ASP A 90 -2.91 6.47 -14.08
CA ASP A 90 -2.94 7.73 -14.82
C ASP A 90 -1.65 7.95 -15.65
N THR A 91 -0.53 7.33 -15.25
CA THR A 91 0.77 7.40 -15.97
C THR A 91 1.25 6.08 -16.57
N HIS A 92 0.35 5.09 -16.68
CA HIS A 92 0.69 3.71 -17.04
C HIS A 92 1.43 3.63 -18.38
N SER A 93 2.56 2.92 -18.40
CA SER A 93 3.34 2.75 -19.64
C SER A 93 2.64 1.83 -20.64
N ASP A 94 2.56 2.26 -21.90
CA ASP A 94 1.95 1.49 -22.97
C ASP A 94 2.62 0.13 -23.16
N GLY A 95 1.80 -0.92 -23.29
CA GLY A 95 2.28 -2.29 -23.52
C GLY A 95 2.95 -2.96 -22.33
N MET A 96 3.00 -2.34 -21.15
CA MET A 96 3.58 -2.94 -19.96
C MET A 96 2.59 -3.82 -19.20
N PHE A 97 2.74 -5.15 -19.27
CA PHE A 97 1.89 -6.12 -18.57
C PHE A 97 2.66 -7.01 -17.58
N SER A 98 3.96 -6.78 -17.40
CA SER A 98 4.85 -7.57 -16.56
C SER A 98 4.67 -7.35 -15.05
N TRP A 99 4.01 -6.25 -14.65
CA TRP A 99 3.77 -5.94 -13.24
C TRP A 99 2.29 -5.64 -13.00
N PHE A 100 1.66 -6.46 -12.16
CA PHE A 100 0.35 -6.12 -11.61
C PHE A 100 0.50 -5.27 -10.34
N PRO A 101 -0.52 -4.46 -10.01
CA PRO A 101 -0.56 -3.74 -8.74
C PRO A 101 -0.42 -4.67 -7.53
N ILE A 102 0.04 -4.10 -6.43
CA ILE A 102 0.09 -4.80 -5.14
C ILE A 102 -1.10 -4.37 -4.28
N TYR A 103 -1.66 -5.31 -3.52
CA TYR A 103 -2.78 -5.08 -2.62
C TYR A 103 -2.36 -5.33 -1.18
N PHE A 104 -2.54 -4.34 -0.31
CA PHE A 104 -2.35 -4.42 1.14
C PHE A 104 -3.73 -4.50 1.82
N PRO A 105 -4.16 -5.69 2.26
CA PRO A 105 -5.48 -5.85 2.86
C PRO A 105 -5.58 -5.20 4.25
N LEU A 106 -6.80 -4.83 4.65
CA LEU A 106 -7.13 -4.52 6.04
C LEU A 106 -7.81 -5.73 6.68
N ARG A 107 -7.39 -6.09 7.89
CA ARG A 107 -8.03 -7.14 8.69
C ARG A 107 -9.51 -6.85 8.93
N GLU A 108 -9.81 -5.60 9.27
CA GLU A 108 -11.17 -5.12 9.50
C GLU A 108 -11.46 -4.00 8.50
N PRO A 109 -12.46 -4.17 7.60
CA PRO A 109 -12.85 -3.12 6.69
C PRO A 109 -13.38 -1.89 7.46
N LEU A 110 -12.96 -0.70 7.05
CA LEU A 110 -13.38 0.56 7.68
C LEU A 110 -14.37 1.30 6.80
N ARG A 111 -15.47 1.76 7.40
CA ARG A 111 -16.46 2.59 6.73
C ARG A 111 -16.10 4.06 6.83
N PHE A 112 -16.15 4.75 5.69
CA PHE A 112 -16.00 6.19 5.56
C PHE A 112 -17.24 6.79 4.89
N GLN A 113 -17.56 8.02 5.25
CA GLN A 113 -18.57 8.83 4.56
C GLN A 113 -17.90 9.72 3.52
N LYS A 114 -18.67 10.13 2.50
CA LYS A 114 -18.20 11.12 1.53
C LYS A 114 -17.67 12.38 2.23
N GLY A 115 -16.48 12.81 1.83
CA GLY A 115 -15.78 13.95 2.40
C GLY A 115 -14.99 13.67 3.67
N GLU A 116 -15.12 12.47 4.28
CA GLU A 116 -14.27 12.11 5.41
C GLU A 116 -12.82 11.87 4.95
N GLU A 117 -11.89 12.21 5.85
CA GLU A 117 -10.47 11.95 5.63
C GLU A 117 -10.12 10.52 6.03
N VAL A 118 -9.46 9.82 5.11
CA VAL A 118 -8.82 8.52 5.30
C VAL A 118 -7.33 8.78 5.48
N VAL A 119 -6.82 8.51 6.68
CA VAL A 119 -5.39 8.65 7.00
C VAL A 119 -4.75 7.28 6.94
N VAL A 120 -3.68 7.16 6.14
CA VAL A 120 -2.90 5.93 5.99
C VAL A 120 -1.51 6.18 6.55
N ASN A 121 -1.10 5.38 7.52
CA ASN A 121 0.29 5.36 7.97
C ASN A 121 0.99 4.13 7.37
N PHE A 122 2.18 4.34 6.83
CA PHE A 122 2.93 3.30 6.14
C PHE A 122 4.40 3.36 6.54
N TRP A 123 4.99 2.20 6.86
CA TRP A 123 6.38 2.08 7.25
C TRP A 123 7.10 1.07 6.38
N ARG A 124 8.33 1.39 5.97
CA ARG A 124 9.32 0.43 5.49
C ARG A 124 10.36 0.29 6.59
N LEU A 125 10.50 -0.93 7.09
CA LEU A 125 11.41 -1.25 8.20
C LEU A 125 12.40 -2.32 7.76
N GLU A 126 13.52 -2.39 8.47
CA GLU A 126 14.58 -3.35 8.17
C GLU A 126 15.34 -3.79 9.42
N SER A 127 15.92 -4.97 9.32
CA SER A 127 16.86 -5.57 10.25
C SER A 127 18.06 -6.11 9.46
N ASN A 128 18.99 -6.78 10.12
CA ASN A 128 20.22 -7.27 9.47
C ASN A 128 19.97 -8.21 8.28
N ASN A 129 18.84 -8.94 8.25
CA ASN A 129 18.56 -9.96 7.22
C ASN A 129 17.15 -9.88 6.63
N ARG A 130 16.36 -8.84 6.96
CA ARG A 130 14.97 -8.73 6.55
C ARG A 130 14.57 -7.28 6.30
N VAL A 131 13.68 -7.10 5.33
CA VAL A 131 12.92 -5.87 5.11
C VAL A 131 11.44 -6.21 5.19
N TRP A 132 10.62 -5.34 5.77
CA TRP A 132 9.17 -5.53 5.79
C TRP A 132 8.44 -4.20 5.73
N TYR A 133 7.13 -4.30 5.53
CA TYR A 133 6.21 -3.17 5.58
C TYR A 133 5.23 -3.34 6.73
N GLU A 134 4.90 -2.22 7.35
CA GLU A 134 3.78 -2.09 8.30
C GLU A 134 2.82 -1.04 7.75
N TRP A 135 1.53 -1.21 8.02
CA TRP A 135 0.52 -0.23 7.62
C TRP A 135 -0.66 -0.16 8.58
N SER A 136 -1.27 1.02 8.67
CA SER A 136 -2.52 1.23 9.37
C SER A 136 -3.37 2.29 8.67
N VAL A 137 -4.67 2.27 8.96
CA VAL A 137 -5.66 3.19 8.38
C VAL A 137 -6.56 3.72 9.50
N SER A 138 -6.86 5.01 9.47
CA SER A 138 -7.77 5.66 10.42
C SER A 138 -8.62 6.74 9.75
N SER A 139 -9.66 7.19 10.45
CA SER A 139 -10.32 8.47 10.15
C SER A 139 -9.47 9.66 10.55
N GLY A 140 -9.68 10.80 9.92
CA GLY A 140 -8.96 12.05 10.22
C GLY A 140 -9.10 12.53 11.66
N ASP A 141 -10.21 12.21 12.32
CA ASP A 141 -10.44 12.45 13.76
C ASP A 141 -9.75 11.44 14.69
N GLY A 142 -9.14 10.38 14.13
CA GLY A 142 -8.49 9.28 14.86
C GLY A 142 -9.43 8.33 15.61
N MET A 143 -10.74 8.57 15.62
CA MET A 143 -11.69 7.80 16.43
C MET A 143 -11.93 6.39 15.87
N ARG A 144 -11.86 6.21 14.56
CA ARG A 144 -11.91 4.90 13.89
C ARG A 144 -10.53 4.57 13.35
N HIS A 145 -9.98 3.43 13.74
CA HIS A 145 -8.68 2.98 13.25
C HIS A 145 -8.61 1.46 13.22
N VAL A 146 -7.81 0.93 12.29
CA VAL A 146 -7.37 -0.47 12.35
C VAL A 146 -6.06 -0.59 13.15
N PRO A 147 -5.78 -1.77 13.71
CA PRO A 147 -4.46 -2.07 14.25
C PRO A 147 -3.35 -1.90 13.19
N ILE A 148 -2.11 -1.74 13.66
CA ILE A 148 -0.94 -1.86 12.79
C ILE A 148 -0.87 -3.28 12.25
N HIS A 149 -0.76 -3.41 10.93
CA HIS A 149 -0.59 -4.67 10.24
C HIS A 149 0.89 -5.02 10.13
N ASN A 150 1.18 -6.32 10.28
CA ASN A 150 2.51 -6.92 10.16
C ASN A 150 3.58 -6.35 11.11
N PRO A 151 3.26 -6.06 12.39
CA PRO A 151 4.22 -5.48 13.31
C PRO A 151 5.47 -6.38 13.46
N ASN A 152 6.65 -5.77 13.37
CA ASN A 152 7.97 -6.42 13.37
C ASN A 152 8.14 -7.49 12.27
N GLY A 153 7.37 -7.41 11.19
CA GLY A 153 7.43 -8.38 10.10
C GLY A 153 7.00 -9.78 10.52
N ARG A 154 6.11 -9.90 11.52
CA ARG A 154 5.71 -11.21 12.10
C ARG A 154 5.02 -12.14 11.11
N SER A 155 4.39 -11.59 10.08
CA SER A 155 3.58 -12.32 9.13
C SER A 155 4.22 -12.39 7.75
N TYR A 156 4.88 -11.30 7.34
CA TYR A 156 5.54 -11.18 6.04
C TYR A 156 6.83 -10.36 6.12
N TRP A 157 7.88 -10.84 5.45
CA TRP A 157 9.13 -10.12 5.24
C TRP A 157 9.79 -10.54 3.92
N ILE A 158 10.68 -9.69 3.43
CA ILE A 158 11.53 -9.90 2.26
C ILE A 158 12.94 -10.20 2.79
N GLY A 159 13.52 -11.33 2.39
CA GLY A 159 14.90 -11.69 2.74
C GLY A 159 15.92 -10.81 2.00
N LEU A 160 16.99 -10.43 2.69
CA LEU A 160 18.13 -9.72 2.11
C LEU A 160 19.17 -10.68 1.53
#